data_AF-A0A960UW88-F1
#
_entry.id   AF-A0A960UW88-F1
#
_cell.length_a   1.000
_cell.length_b   1.000
_cell.length_c   1.000
_cell.angle_alpha   90.00
_cell.angle_beta   90.00
_cell.angle_gamma   90.00
#
_symmetry.space_group_name_H-M   'P 1'
#
loop_
_entity.id
_entity.type
_entity.pdbx_description
1 polymer ?
#
loop_
_entity_poly.entity_id
_entity_poly.type
_entity_poly.pdbx_seq_one_letter_code
_entity_poly.pdbx_strand_id
1 'polypeptide(L)'
;GAKSLYYECKKRWDFLCDRKASVRKSAQYLIGALMSLPSVKLKPIAFLFIALLASHCIFIPSRDRSAERGLFWCPPLPNCASTESWIPYLHGVDPFVLKMPLDEAWPIIVATVEEMERTEIEESYEGYIYAKAYSRVFHFIDFFEVLAIPERNQLSVRSSSMLGITDFWVNYRRVERLREALIQKGVIEGTN
;
A
#
# COMPACT_ATOMS: atom_id res chain seq x y z
N GLY A 1 3.70 21.50 -19.51
CA GLY A 1 5.04 20.96 -19.80
C GLY A 1 5.71 20.50 -18.52
N ALA A 2 6.42 19.37 -18.53
CA ALA A 2 6.95 18.67 -17.35
C ALA A 2 7.73 19.55 -16.35
N LYS A 3 8.39 20.62 -16.82
CA LYS A 3 9.03 21.62 -15.95
C LYS A 3 8.04 22.37 -15.05
N SER A 4 6.84 22.70 -15.53
CA SER A 4 5.80 23.41 -14.76
C SER A 4 5.31 22.59 -13.57
N LEU A 5 5.04 21.29 -13.79
CA LEU A 5 4.58 20.36 -12.75
C LEU A 5 5.64 20.14 -11.67
N TYR A 6 6.93 20.07 -12.06
CA TYR A 6 8.04 19.98 -11.11
C TYR A 6 8.13 21.22 -10.21
N TYR A 7 8.00 22.42 -10.77
CA TYR A 7 8.03 23.66 -9.99
C TYR A 7 6.82 23.82 -9.06
N GLU A 8 5.65 23.34 -9.49
CA GLU A 8 4.42 23.39 -8.71
C GLU A 8 4.45 22.38 -7.54
N CYS A 9 4.99 21.18 -7.78
CA CYS A 9 5.24 20.18 -6.74
C CYS A 9 6.30 20.64 -5.74
N LYS A 10 7.39 21.28 -6.22
CA LYS A 10 8.43 21.86 -5.35
C LYS A 10 7.90 22.99 -4.47
N LYS A 11 7.10 23.91 -5.00
CA LYS A 11 6.43 24.96 -4.19
C LYS A 11 5.51 24.37 -3.12
N ARG A 12 4.77 23.30 -3.45
CA ARG A 12 3.88 22.63 -2.50
C ARG A 12 4.64 21.88 -1.41
N TRP A 13 5.80 21.31 -1.76
CA TRP A 13 6.73 20.67 -0.82
C TRP A 13 7.40 21.69 0.11
N ASP A 14 7.86 22.82 -0.43
CA ASP A 14 8.46 23.90 0.36
C ASP A 14 7.44 24.53 1.32
N PHE A 15 6.18 24.71 0.91
CA PHE A 15 5.08 25.15 1.79
C PHE A 15 4.77 24.15 2.92
N LEU A 16 4.89 22.84 2.67
CA LEU A 16 4.73 21.80 3.69
C LEU A 16 5.93 21.73 4.65
N CYS A 17 7.14 21.99 4.18
CA CYS A 17 8.34 22.12 5.00
C CYS A 17 8.31 23.37 5.89
N ASP A 18 7.78 24.49 5.42
CA ASP A 18 7.69 25.72 6.21
C ASP A 18 6.67 25.62 7.36
N ARG A 19 5.59 24.82 7.19
CA ARG A 19 4.72 24.45 8.31
C ARG A 19 5.42 23.63 9.39
N LYS A 20 6.45 22.84 9.06
CA LYS A 20 7.28 22.16 10.08
C LYS A 20 8.14 23.15 10.89
N ALA A 21 8.48 24.31 10.33
CA ALA A 21 9.19 25.37 11.06
C ALA A 21 8.26 26.14 12.02
N SER A 22 6.99 26.34 11.67
CA SER A 22 5.98 26.95 12.56
C SER A 22 5.67 26.07 13.77
N VAL A 23 5.55 24.75 13.58
CA VAL A 23 5.36 23.78 14.69
C VAL A 23 6.54 23.77 15.68
N ARG A 24 7.76 24.06 15.21
CA ARG A 24 8.95 24.18 16.09
C ARG A 24 8.87 25.36 17.07
N LYS A 25 8.26 26.49 16.68
CA LYS A 25 8.11 27.64 17.59
C LYS A 25 7.04 27.37 18.67
N SER A 26 5.92 26.74 18.32
CA SER A 26 4.88 26.38 19.30
C SER A 26 5.37 25.33 20.30
N ALA A 27 6.23 24.40 19.86
CA ALA A 27 6.86 23.41 20.73
C ALA A 27 7.84 24.04 21.74
N GLN A 28 8.55 25.12 21.38
CA GLN A 28 9.46 25.82 22.30
C GLN A 28 8.73 26.52 23.45
N TYR A 29 7.55 27.09 23.21
CA TYR A 29 6.74 27.71 24.27
C TYR A 29 6.15 26.69 25.25
N LEU A 30 5.76 25.50 24.77
CA LEU A 30 5.27 24.41 25.64
C LEU A 30 6.38 23.79 26.49
N ILE A 31 7.60 23.64 25.95
CA ILE A 31 8.76 23.14 26.69
C ILE A 31 9.16 24.13 27.80
N GLY A 32 9.10 25.44 27.54
CA GLY A 32 9.36 26.48 28.54
C GLY A 32 8.35 26.48 29.69
N ALA A 33 7.06 26.28 29.41
CA ALA A 33 6.01 26.22 30.43
C ALA A 33 6.07 24.94 31.30
N LEU A 34 6.59 23.83 30.77
CA LEU A 34 6.79 22.59 31.51
C LEU A 34 7.96 22.64 32.51
N MET A 35 8.89 23.58 32.33
CA MET A 35 10.05 23.75 33.23
C MET A 35 9.77 24.64 34.46
N SER A 36 8.61 25.30 34.53
CA SER A 36 8.20 26.16 35.65
C SER A 36 7.26 25.50 36.66
N LEU A 37 6.90 24.23 36.48
CA LEU A 37 6.03 23.51 37.42
C LEU A 37 6.85 22.85 38.55
N PRO A 38 6.44 23.02 39.82
CA PRO A 38 7.15 22.45 40.95
C PRO A 38 7.23 20.93 40.81
N SER A 39 8.42 20.40 41.04
CA SER A 39 8.88 19.01 40.92
C SER A 39 7.82 17.93 41.23
N VAL A 40 6.95 17.64 40.26
CA VAL A 40 6.05 16.50 40.33
C VAL A 40 6.88 15.25 40.07
N LYS A 41 6.84 14.28 41.00
CA LYS A 41 7.53 12.98 40.95
C LYS A 41 6.94 12.06 39.85
N LEU A 42 6.94 12.52 38.60
CA LEU A 42 6.35 11.83 37.44
C LEU A 42 7.41 11.54 36.36
N LYS A 43 8.69 11.48 36.74
CA LYS A 43 9.80 11.43 35.78
C LYS A 43 10.12 10.02 35.21
N PRO A 44 10.14 8.90 35.97
CA PRO A 44 10.55 7.62 35.39
C PRO A 44 9.47 6.98 34.50
N ILE A 45 8.19 7.11 34.86
CA ILE A 45 7.07 6.51 34.11
C ILE A 45 6.88 7.20 32.75
N ALA A 46 6.97 8.54 32.71
CA ALA A 46 6.86 9.29 31.46
C ALA A 46 8.03 8.99 30.51
N PHE A 47 9.26 8.84 31.01
CA PHE A 47 10.41 8.43 30.21
C PHE A 47 10.29 6.99 29.71
N LEU A 48 9.73 6.07 30.52
CA LEU A 48 9.47 4.69 30.10
C LEU A 48 8.42 4.63 28.97
N PHE A 49 7.34 5.42 29.06
CA PHE A 49 6.34 5.53 28.00
C PHE A 49 6.90 6.12 26.71
N ILE A 50 7.72 7.17 26.79
CA ILE A 50 8.37 7.77 25.60
C ILE A 50 9.38 6.80 24.98
N ALA A 51 10.14 6.05 25.79
CA ALA A 51 11.07 5.02 25.31
C ALA A 51 10.35 3.83 24.64
N LEU A 52 9.20 3.41 25.17
CA LEU A 52 8.34 2.37 24.57
C LEU A 52 7.71 2.82 23.23
N LEU A 53 7.42 4.11 23.06
CA LEU A 53 6.92 4.64 21.80
C LEU A 53 8.04 4.81 20.75
N ALA A 54 9.28 5.07 21.19
CA ALA A 54 10.43 5.24 20.30
C ALA A 54 11.04 3.90 19.81
N SER A 55 10.72 2.77 20.45
CA SER A 55 11.21 1.44 20.07
C SER A 55 10.40 0.75 18.96
N HIS A 56 9.26 1.34 18.56
CA HIS A 56 8.49 0.83 17.43
C HIS A 56 9.10 1.35 16.13
N CYS A 57 10.10 0.63 15.63
CA CYS A 57 10.52 0.78 14.24
C CYS A 57 9.34 0.37 13.37
N ILE A 58 8.60 1.33 12.82
CA ILE A 58 7.56 1.05 11.82
C ILE A 58 8.32 0.63 10.56
N PHE A 59 8.51 -0.68 10.39
CA PHE A 59 9.07 -1.25 9.17
C PHE A 59 8.01 -1.12 8.07
N ILE A 60 8.04 0.01 7.35
CA ILE A 60 7.33 0.16 6.09
C ILE A 60 8.18 -0.58 5.07
N PRO A 61 7.78 -1.76 4.57
CA PRO A 61 8.52 -2.43 3.50
C PRO A 61 8.68 -1.44 2.35
N SER A 62 9.93 -1.13 1.99
CA SER A 62 10.20 -0.22 0.89
C SER A 62 9.68 -0.84 -0.40
N ARG A 63 8.91 -0.07 -1.17
CA ARG A 63 8.47 -0.47 -2.52
C ARG A 63 9.72 -0.82 -3.33
N ASP A 64 9.87 -2.09 -3.69
CA ASP A 64 10.93 -2.48 -4.61
C ASP A 64 10.56 -1.94 -6.00
N ARG A 65 11.49 -1.24 -6.64
CA ARG A 65 11.34 -0.73 -8.01
C ARG A 65 12.20 -1.53 -9.00
N SER A 66 12.81 -2.62 -8.54
CA SER A 66 13.67 -3.48 -9.35
C SER A 66 12.88 -4.22 -10.44
N ALA A 67 13.58 -4.58 -11.52
CA ALA A 67 13.03 -5.35 -12.62
C ALA A 67 12.81 -6.84 -12.28
N GLU A 68 13.36 -7.32 -11.16
CA GLU A 68 13.18 -8.68 -10.62
C GLU A 68 12.13 -8.68 -9.49
N ARG A 69 11.14 -7.78 -9.52
CA ARG A 69 10.16 -7.71 -8.44
C ARG A 69 9.29 -8.97 -8.44
N GLY A 70 9.07 -9.51 -7.26
CA GLY A 70 8.00 -10.47 -7.00
C GLY A 70 7.02 -9.93 -5.97
N LEU A 71 5.86 -10.54 -5.90
CA LEU A 71 4.78 -10.21 -4.97
C LEU A 71 4.75 -11.18 -3.76
N PHE A 72 5.88 -11.81 -3.46
CA PHE A 72 6.04 -12.86 -2.45
C PHE A 72 5.86 -12.40 -1.00
N TRP A 73 6.19 -11.15 -0.68
CA TRP A 73 6.17 -10.68 0.70
C TRP A 73 4.75 -10.36 1.16
N CYS A 74 4.35 -10.95 2.28
CA CYS A 74 3.17 -10.59 3.05
C CYS A 74 3.57 -10.44 4.52
N PRO A 75 2.91 -9.54 5.29
CA PRO A 75 3.00 -9.57 6.74
C PRO A 75 2.56 -10.95 7.28
N PRO A 76 3.08 -11.41 8.44
CA PRO A 76 2.69 -12.68 9.05
C PRO A 76 1.29 -12.65 9.69
N LEU A 77 0.38 -11.85 9.15
CA LEU A 77 -0.97 -11.58 9.67
C LEU A 77 -2.01 -11.87 8.57
N PRO A 78 -3.21 -12.37 8.90
CA PRO A 78 -4.29 -12.66 7.96
C PRO A 78 -4.94 -11.37 7.41
N ASN A 79 -4.14 -10.55 6.72
CA ASN A 79 -4.47 -9.28 6.10
C ASN A 79 -3.75 -9.11 4.74
N CYS A 80 -3.37 -10.21 4.11
CA CYS A 80 -2.69 -10.25 2.83
C CYS A 80 -3.23 -11.37 1.96
N ALA A 81 -3.41 -11.10 0.68
CA ALA A 81 -3.67 -12.06 -0.37
C ALA A 81 -2.63 -11.85 -1.49
N SER A 82 -1.94 -12.91 -1.91
CA SER A 82 -0.92 -12.88 -2.95
C SER A 82 -0.83 -14.21 -3.70
N THR A 83 -0.71 -14.13 -5.03
CA THR A 83 -0.46 -15.28 -5.91
C THR A 83 0.93 -15.90 -5.73
N GLU A 84 1.88 -15.14 -5.17
CA GLU A 84 3.27 -15.56 -4.96
C GLU A 84 3.61 -15.79 -3.49
N SER A 85 2.61 -15.90 -2.61
CA SER A 85 2.87 -16.00 -1.17
C SER A 85 3.75 -17.19 -0.79
N TRP A 86 4.74 -16.94 0.06
CA TRP A 86 5.52 -17.98 0.75
C TRP A 86 4.67 -18.79 1.77
N ILE A 87 3.51 -18.28 2.20
CA ILE A 87 2.56 -18.98 3.08
C ILE A 87 1.21 -19.19 2.34
N PRO A 88 1.13 -20.10 1.36
CA PRO A 88 -0.06 -20.25 0.51
C PRO A 88 -1.36 -20.53 1.30
N TYR A 89 -1.28 -21.29 2.39
CA TYR A 89 -2.49 -21.60 3.19
C TYR A 89 -3.08 -20.38 3.90
N LEU A 90 -2.31 -19.30 4.08
CA LEU A 90 -2.75 -18.10 4.81
C LEU A 90 -3.03 -16.92 3.88
N HIS A 91 -2.24 -16.76 2.82
CA HIS A 91 -2.33 -15.62 1.89
C HIS A 91 -2.49 -16.02 0.43
N GLY A 92 -2.44 -17.31 0.11
CA GLY A 92 -2.44 -17.77 -1.28
C GLY A 92 -3.75 -17.48 -2.00
N VAL A 93 -3.62 -17.10 -3.26
CA VAL A 93 -4.68 -17.02 -4.27
C VAL A 93 -4.14 -17.62 -5.56
N ASP A 94 -5.03 -18.17 -6.39
CA ASP A 94 -4.59 -18.80 -7.63
C ASP A 94 -4.03 -17.77 -8.63
N PRO A 95 -3.05 -18.13 -9.46
CA PRO A 95 -2.56 -17.23 -10.50
C PRO A 95 -3.65 -16.86 -11.50
N PHE A 96 -3.44 -15.77 -12.23
CA PHE A 96 -4.36 -15.27 -13.25
C PHE A 96 -3.80 -15.65 -14.61
N VAL A 97 -4.31 -16.72 -15.23
CA VAL A 97 -3.81 -17.20 -16.53
C VAL A 97 -4.43 -16.39 -17.65
N LEU A 98 -3.61 -15.75 -18.48
CA LEU A 98 -4.07 -14.91 -19.59
C LEU A 98 -4.60 -15.77 -20.74
N LYS A 99 -5.75 -15.39 -21.31
CA LYS A 99 -6.33 -16.02 -22.51
C LYS A 99 -5.87 -15.38 -23.83
N MET A 100 -5.17 -14.27 -23.74
CA MET A 100 -4.73 -13.45 -24.86
C MET A 100 -3.35 -12.87 -24.59
N PRO A 101 -2.64 -12.40 -25.63
CA PRO A 101 -1.36 -11.72 -25.49
C PRO A 101 -1.41 -10.55 -24.49
N LEU A 102 -0.30 -10.30 -23.80
CA LEU A 102 -0.22 -9.28 -22.76
C LEU A 102 -0.51 -7.87 -23.30
N ASP A 103 -0.07 -7.54 -24.50
CA ASP A 103 -0.31 -6.26 -25.17
C ASP A 103 -1.79 -5.99 -25.42
N GLU A 104 -2.58 -7.03 -25.71
CA GLU A 104 -4.04 -6.96 -25.83
C GLU A 104 -4.73 -6.91 -24.46
N ALA A 105 -4.23 -7.68 -23.49
CA ALA A 105 -4.81 -7.78 -22.15
C ALA A 105 -4.57 -6.53 -21.30
N TRP A 106 -3.38 -5.92 -21.40
CA TRP A 106 -2.90 -4.91 -20.45
C TRP A 106 -3.79 -3.66 -20.36
N PRO A 107 -4.25 -3.05 -21.47
CA PRO A 107 -5.17 -1.92 -21.40
C PRO A 107 -6.48 -2.26 -20.68
N ILE A 108 -6.99 -3.49 -20.85
CA ILE A 108 -8.21 -3.97 -20.20
C ILE A 108 -7.97 -4.18 -18.70
N ILE A 109 -6.79 -4.70 -18.32
CA ILE A 109 -6.39 -4.88 -16.92
C ILE A 109 -6.32 -3.52 -16.21
N VAL A 110 -5.63 -2.54 -16.80
CA VAL A 110 -5.52 -1.18 -16.24
C VAL A 110 -6.91 -0.57 -16.03
N ALA A 111 -7.75 -0.56 -17.07
CA ALA A 111 -9.11 -0.02 -16.98
C ALA A 111 -9.96 -0.74 -15.91
N THR A 112 -9.80 -2.07 -15.79
CA THR A 112 -10.52 -2.84 -14.77
C THR A 112 -10.08 -2.48 -13.36
N VAL A 113 -8.80 -2.20 -13.13
CA VAL A 113 -8.30 -1.73 -11.83
C VAL A 113 -8.81 -0.32 -11.52
N GLU A 114 -8.90 0.57 -12.51
CA GLU A 114 -9.48 1.92 -12.35
C GLU A 114 -10.97 1.89 -11.97
N GLU A 115 -11.71 0.90 -12.45
CA GLU A 115 -13.14 0.70 -12.13
C GLU A 115 -13.38 0.12 -10.72
N MET A 116 -12.35 -0.41 -10.05
CA MET A 116 -12.49 -1.03 -8.73
C MET A 116 -12.87 0.00 -7.66
N GLU A 117 -13.85 -0.34 -6.82
CA GLU A 117 -14.29 0.54 -5.74
C GLU A 117 -13.13 1.00 -4.83
N ARG A 118 -13.07 2.31 -4.57
CA ARG A 118 -12.12 2.94 -3.64
C ARG A 118 -10.67 2.54 -3.94
N THR A 119 -10.31 2.42 -5.21
CA THR A 119 -8.95 2.08 -5.65
C THR A 119 -8.40 3.26 -6.45
N GLU A 120 -7.19 3.72 -6.10
CA GLU A 120 -6.50 4.83 -6.75
C GLU A 120 -5.16 4.32 -7.29
N ILE A 121 -4.98 4.35 -8.61
CA ILE A 121 -3.71 3.97 -9.25
C ILE A 121 -2.70 5.10 -9.02
N GLU A 122 -1.57 4.73 -8.41
CA GLU A 122 -0.48 5.66 -8.08
C GLU A 122 0.67 5.55 -9.07
N GLU A 123 0.86 4.37 -9.66
CA GLU A 123 1.90 4.10 -10.66
C GLU A 123 1.40 2.99 -11.59
N SER A 124 1.51 3.21 -12.89
CA SER A 124 1.14 2.23 -13.91
C SER A 124 2.09 2.37 -15.10
N TYR A 125 2.62 1.24 -15.54
CA TYR A 125 3.37 1.09 -16.78
C TYR A 125 3.12 -0.31 -17.34
N GLU A 126 3.61 -0.60 -18.53
CA GLU A 126 3.41 -1.91 -19.15
C GLU A 126 3.97 -3.03 -18.28
N GLY A 127 3.11 -3.97 -17.88
CA GLY A 127 3.45 -5.11 -17.03
C GLY A 127 3.43 -4.85 -15.52
N TYR A 128 3.15 -3.64 -15.04
CA TYR A 128 2.96 -3.40 -13.60
C TYR A 128 1.97 -2.28 -13.25
N ILE A 129 1.12 -2.56 -12.25
CA ILE A 129 0.21 -1.60 -11.63
C ILE A 129 0.46 -1.57 -10.14
N TYR A 130 0.52 -0.37 -9.57
CA TYR A 130 0.47 -0.11 -8.15
C TYR A 130 -0.68 0.84 -7.83
N ALA A 131 -1.55 0.40 -6.94
CA ALA A 131 -2.70 1.16 -6.49
C ALA A 131 -2.84 1.13 -4.96
N LYS A 132 -3.51 2.14 -4.43
CA LYS A 132 -3.98 2.18 -3.04
C LYS A 132 -5.47 1.91 -3.03
N ALA A 133 -5.88 0.91 -2.28
CA ALA A 133 -7.28 0.65 -2.03
C ALA A 133 -7.66 1.02 -0.60
N TYR A 134 -8.87 1.53 -0.40
CA TYR A 134 -9.34 1.97 0.91
C TYR A 134 -10.48 1.06 1.39
N SER A 135 -10.37 0.59 2.63
CA SER A 135 -11.44 -0.22 3.24
C SER A 135 -12.67 0.63 3.58
N ARG A 136 -13.87 0.04 3.50
CA ARG A 136 -15.15 0.78 3.59
C ARG A 136 -15.40 1.44 4.94
N VAL A 137 -15.10 0.73 6.03
CA VAL A 137 -15.55 1.09 7.38
C VAL A 137 -14.53 1.95 8.11
N PHE A 138 -13.26 1.55 8.04
CA PHE A 138 -12.18 2.18 8.80
C PHE A 138 -11.19 2.96 7.91
N HIS A 139 -11.40 2.96 6.58
CA HIS A 139 -10.52 3.62 5.63
C HIS A 139 -9.04 3.20 5.74
N PHE A 140 -8.80 1.95 6.15
CA PHE A 140 -7.46 1.38 6.11
C PHE A 140 -6.95 1.35 4.67
N ILE A 141 -5.68 1.70 4.53
CA ILE A 141 -4.97 1.71 3.25
C ILE A 141 -4.42 0.31 3.01
N ASP A 142 -4.86 -0.28 1.91
CA ASP A 142 -4.36 -1.54 1.38
C ASP A 142 -3.51 -1.23 0.14
N PHE A 143 -2.36 -1.87 0.03
CA PHE A 143 -1.56 -1.83 -1.18
C PHE A 143 -2.01 -2.93 -2.13
N PHE A 144 -2.32 -2.52 -3.36
CA PHE A 144 -2.80 -3.38 -4.42
C PHE A 144 -1.82 -3.34 -5.59
N GLU A 145 -1.35 -4.50 -6.01
CA GLU A 145 -0.36 -4.64 -7.08
C GLU A 145 -0.80 -5.71 -8.07
N VAL A 146 -0.56 -5.42 -9.35
CA VAL A 146 -0.68 -6.38 -10.45
C VAL A 146 0.66 -6.38 -11.18
N LEU A 147 1.23 -7.56 -11.36
CA LEU A 147 2.50 -7.78 -12.04
C LEU A 147 2.28 -8.80 -13.15
N ALA A 148 2.64 -8.46 -14.39
CA ALA A 148 2.67 -9.42 -15.48
C ALA A 148 3.90 -10.31 -15.37
N ILE A 149 3.73 -11.60 -15.65
CA ILE A 149 4.80 -12.59 -15.81
C ILE A 149 4.71 -13.13 -17.24
N PRO A 150 5.32 -12.43 -18.22
CA PRO A 150 5.22 -12.80 -19.65
C PRO A 150 5.71 -14.22 -19.92
N GLU A 151 6.75 -14.68 -19.22
CA GLU A 151 7.35 -16.00 -19.40
C GLU A 151 6.38 -17.15 -19.04
N ARG A 152 5.36 -16.86 -18.24
CA ARG A 152 4.34 -17.83 -17.81
C ARG A 152 2.95 -17.53 -18.35
N ASN A 153 2.81 -16.48 -19.16
CA ASN A 153 1.53 -15.98 -19.65
C ASN A 153 0.49 -15.79 -18.53
N GLN A 154 0.94 -15.20 -17.41
CA GLN A 154 0.15 -15.08 -16.18
C GLN A 154 0.30 -13.69 -15.57
N LEU A 155 -0.66 -13.32 -14.72
CA LEU A 155 -0.53 -12.20 -13.79
C LEU A 155 -0.34 -12.72 -12.37
N SER A 156 0.53 -12.02 -11.65
CA SER A 156 0.68 -12.10 -10.21
C SER A 156 -0.03 -10.91 -9.58
N VAL A 157 -0.84 -11.16 -8.56
CA VAL A 157 -1.68 -10.13 -7.93
C VAL A 157 -1.48 -10.19 -6.43
N ARG A 158 -1.32 -9.02 -5.80
CA ARG A 158 -1.24 -8.87 -4.35
C ARG A 158 -2.17 -7.77 -3.86
N SER A 159 -2.83 -8.04 -2.74
CA SER A 159 -3.56 -7.04 -1.95
C SER A 159 -3.17 -7.22 -0.48
N SER A 160 -2.66 -6.18 0.18
CA SER A 160 -2.09 -6.30 1.52
C SER A 160 -2.28 -5.04 2.36
N SER A 161 -2.65 -5.22 3.63
CA SER A 161 -2.71 -4.13 4.62
C SER A 161 -1.41 -4.04 5.42
N MET A 162 -0.89 -2.83 5.68
CA MET A 162 0.27 -2.66 6.57
C MET A 162 -0.06 -2.76 8.06
N LEU A 163 -1.31 -2.47 8.43
CA LEU A 163 -1.77 -2.39 9.81
C LEU A 163 -3.01 -3.25 10.01
N GLY A 164 -3.26 -3.61 11.27
CA GLY A 164 -4.39 -4.45 11.67
C GLY A 164 -4.02 -5.93 11.71
N ILE A 165 -4.56 -6.63 12.71
CA ILE A 165 -4.34 -8.08 12.90
C ILE A 165 -5.00 -8.88 11.77
N THR A 166 -6.17 -8.42 11.33
CA THR A 166 -6.93 -9.01 10.23
C THR A 166 -7.67 -7.93 9.48
N ASP A 167 -7.91 -8.16 8.19
CA ASP A 167 -8.71 -7.33 7.32
C ASP A 167 -10.12 -7.89 7.09
N PHE A 168 -10.50 -8.97 7.80
CA PHE A 168 -11.74 -9.72 7.56
C PHE A 168 -11.91 -10.14 6.08
N TRP A 169 -10.86 -10.65 5.44
CA TRP A 169 -10.85 -11.11 4.05
C TRP A 169 -11.13 -10.00 3.02
N VAL A 170 -10.93 -8.73 3.36
CA VAL A 170 -11.13 -7.62 2.43
C VAL A 170 -10.16 -7.69 1.26
N ASN A 171 -8.88 -7.97 1.52
CA ASN A 171 -7.85 -8.11 0.49
C ASN A 171 -8.11 -9.32 -0.41
N TYR A 172 -8.45 -10.48 0.17
CA TYR A 172 -8.83 -11.66 -0.61
C TYR A 172 -10.01 -11.36 -1.54
N ARG A 173 -11.09 -10.80 -1.00
CA ARG A 173 -12.27 -10.41 -1.80
C ARG A 173 -11.95 -9.36 -2.86
N ARG A 174 -10.95 -8.51 -2.65
CA ARG A 174 -10.50 -7.54 -3.66
C ARG A 174 -9.83 -8.23 -4.84
N VAL A 175 -8.94 -9.18 -4.57
CA VAL A 175 -8.28 -9.97 -5.62
C VAL A 175 -9.31 -10.77 -6.41
N GLU A 176 -10.25 -11.44 -5.74
CA GLU A 176 -11.27 -12.23 -6.43
C GLU A 176 -12.26 -11.36 -7.24
N ARG A 177 -12.59 -10.14 -6.80
CA ARG A 177 -13.35 -9.20 -7.64
C ARG A 177 -12.61 -8.82 -8.93
N LEU A 178 -11.30 -8.59 -8.84
CA LEU A 178 -10.50 -8.37 -10.05
C LEU A 178 -10.56 -9.61 -10.96
N ARG A 179 -10.43 -10.82 -10.39
CA ARG A 179 -10.52 -12.07 -11.13
C ARG A 179 -11.85 -12.19 -11.88
N GLU A 180 -12.96 -12.05 -11.16
CA GLU A 180 -14.30 -12.12 -11.73
C GLU A 180 -14.49 -11.11 -12.88
N ALA A 181 -14.05 -9.87 -12.68
CA ALA A 181 -14.14 -8.83 -13.72
C ALA A 181 -13.31 -9.17 -14.96
N LEU A 182 -12.09 -9.71 -14.79
CA LEU A 182 -11.24 -10.11 -15.91
C LEU A 182 -11.75 -11.37 -16.62
N ILE A 183 -12.37 -12.31 -15.90
CA ILE A 183 -13.06 -13.48 -16.50
C ILE A 183 -14.22 -12.99 -17.37
N GLN A 184 -15.06 -12.09 -16.84
CA GLN A 184 -16.21 -11.52 -17.56
C GLN A 184 -15.78 -10.76 -18.82
N LYS A 185 -14.65 -10.04 -18.76
CA LYS A 185 -14.05 -9.35 -19.91
C LYS A 185 -13.27 -10.29 -20.84
N GLY A 186 -13.18 -11.59 -20.53
CA GLY A 186 -12.51 -12.60 -21.35
C GLY A 186 -10.98 -12.52 -21.35
N VAL A 187 -10.38 -11.78 -20.42
CA VAL A 187 -8.93 -11.54 -20.34
C VAL A 187 -8.20 -12.74 -19.76
N ILE A 188 -8.79 -13.39 -18.75
CA ILE A 188 -8.20 -14.53 -18.04
C ILE A 188 -9.08 -15.77 -18.10
N GLU A 189 -8.49 -16.93 -17.83
CA GLU A 189 -9.18 -18.21 -17.69
C GLU A 189 -10.16 -18.20 -16.52
N GLY A 190 -11.30 -18.88 -16.69
CA GLY A 190 -12.24 -19.12 -15.60
C GLY A 190 -11.68 -20.15 -14.62
N THR A 191 -12.01 -20.01 -13.34
CA THR A 191 -11.77 -21.05 -12.35
C THR A 191 -12.66 -22.25 -12.65
N ASN A 192 -12.07 -23.43 -12.87
CA ASN A 192 -12.78 -24.70 -13.00
C ASN A 192 -13.33 -25.17 -11.66
#